data_AF-A0A182AJ27-F1
#
_entry.id   AF-A0A182AJ27-F1
#
_cell.length_a   1.000
_cell.length_b   1.000
_cell.length_c   1.000
_cell.angle_alpha   90.00
_cell.angle_beta   90.00
_cell.angle_gamma   90.00
#
_symmetry.space_group_name_H-M   'P 1'
#
loop_
_entity.id
_entity.type
_entity.pdbx_description
1 polymer ?
#
loop_
_entity_poly.entity_id
_entity_poly.type
_entity_poly.pdbx_seq_one_letter_code
_entity_poly.pdbx_strand_id
1 'polypeptide(L)'
;MLKRAAALLILATGVMPAGVPAQANMMDFMIRKYCLAAVDQEVKASGKPAPAGMADYTCDCVVQEMKNRKTQEQAKATCKARTAKKYNL
;
A
#
# COMPACT_ATOMS: atom_id res chain seq x y z
N MET A 1 63.40 -1.43 15.72
CA MET A 1 61.98 -1.03 15.84
C MET A 1 61.35 -1.06 14.47
N LEU A 2 60.75 -2.20 14.11
CA LEU A 2 60.15 -2.47 12.80
C LEU A 2 58.74 -1.83 12.80
N LYS A 3 58.59 -0.65 12.20
CA LYS A 3 57.29 0.04 12.18
C LYS A 3 57.13 0.80 10.87
N ARG A 4 56.43 0.18 9.94
CA ARG A 4 55.30 0.72 9.16
C ARG A 4 55.16 -0.12 7.89
N ALA A 5 54.40 -1.21 8.04
CA ALA A 5 53.86 -1.94 6.90
C ALA A 5 53.08 -0.96 6.03
N ALA A 6 53.45 -0.88 4.76
CA ALA A 6 52.73 -0.15 3.75
C ALA A 6 51.33 -0.77 3.62
N ALA A 7 50.32 -0.06 4.11
CA ALA A 7 48.94 -0.45 3.95
C ALA A 7 48.56 -0.26 2.47
N LEU A 8 48.44 -1.37 1.73
CA LEU A 8 47.83 -1.40 0.41
C LEU A 8 46.38 -0.92 0.53
N LEU A 9 46.11 0.28 0.02
CA LEU A 9 44.76 0.79 -0.20
C LEU A 9 44.16 0.08 -1.42
N ILE A 10 43.48 -1.05 -1.18
CA ILE A 10 42.59 -1.65 -2.17
C ILE A 10 41.32 -0.79 -2.20
N LEU A 11 41.20 0.06 -3.22
CA LEU A 11 39.96 0.76 -3.57
C LEU A 11 38.97 -0.29 -4.10
N ALA A 12 38.22 -0.92 -3.20
CA ALA A 12 37.07 -1.71 -3.56
C ALA A 12 35.96 -0.77 -4.05
N THR A 13 35.80 -0.65 -5.37
CA THR A 13 34.63 -0.05 -6.01
C THR A 13 33.42 -0.93 -5.73
N GLY A 14 32.78 -0.70 -4.59
CA GLY A 14 31.48 -1.27 -4.27
C GLY A 14 30.42 -0.69 -5.20
N VAL A 15 30.10 -1.40 -6.28
CA VAL A 15 28.82 -1.23 -6.98
C VAL A 15 27.71 -1.65 -6.03
N MET A 16 27.06 -0.69 -5.38
CA MET A 16 25.83 -0.94 -4.64
C MET A 16 24.76 -1.37 -5.66
N PRO A 17 24.19 -2.59 -5.57
CA PRO A 17 23.02 -2.90 -6.36
C PRO A 17 21.90 -1.99 -5.87
N ALA A 18 21.37 -1.15 -6.78
CA ALA A 18 20.19 -0.35 -6.51
C ALA A 18 19.05 -1.28 -6.07
N GLY A 19 18.67 -1.18 -4.79
CA GLY A 19 17.63 -2.00 -4.21
C GLY A 19 16.31 -1.84 -4.97
N VAL A 20 15.73 -2.98 -5.38
CA VAL A 20 14.42 -3.08 -6.03
C VAL A 20 13.34 -2.62 -5.02
N PRO A 21 12.28 -1.87 -5.43
CA PRO A 21 11.29 -1.32 -4.50
C PRO A 21 10.30 -2.40 -4.03
N ALA A 22 10.72 -3.26 -3.11
CA ALA A 22 9.85 -4.30 -2.55
C ALA A 22 8.83 -3.74 -1.53
N GLN A 23 9.16 -2.64 -0.85
CA GLN A 23 8.39 -2.11 0.29
C GLN A 23 7.04 -1.52 -0.11
N ALA A 24 6.96 -0.83 -1.26
CA ALA A 24 5.73 -0.21 -1.74
C ALA A 24 4.63 -1.26 -2.02
N ASN A 25 5.01 -2.37 -2.65
CA ASN A 25 4.09 -3.46 -2.96
C ASN A 25 3.54 -4.16 -1.71
N MET A 26 4.35 -4.25 -0.63
CA MET A 26 3.89 -4.85 0.63
C MET A 26 2.92 -3.95 1.41
N MET A 27 3.16 -2.64 1.44
CA MET A 27 2.24 -1.69 2.09
C MET A 27 0.89 -1.67 1.39
N ASP A 28 0.87 -1.64 0.06
CA ASP A 28 -0.36 -1.68 -0.74
C ASP A 28 -1.17 -2.95 -0.46
N PHE A 29 -0.49 -4.09 -0.42
CA PHE A 29 -1.11 -5.37 -0.11
C PHE A 29 -1.78 -5.35 1.28
N MET A 30 -1.09 -4.81 2.29
CA MET A 30 -1.62 -4.73 3.65
C MET A 30 -2.82 -3.79 3.74
N ILE A 31 -2.75 -2.60 3.12
CA ILE A 31 -3.87 -1.65 3.06
C ILE A 31 -5.08 -2.32 2.41
N ARG A 32 -4.88 -2.98 1.27
CA ARG A 32 -5.95 -3.69 0.55
C ARG A 32 -6.56 -4.79 1.40
N LYS A 33 -5.74 -5.62 2.04
CA LYS A 33 -6.19 -6.72 2.91
C LYS A 33 -7.10 -6.22 4.03
N TYR A 34 -6.69 -5.17 4.75
CA TYR A 34 -7.50 -4.62 5.84
C TYR A 34 -8.76 -3.91 5.34
N CYS A 35 -8.67 -3.21 4.21
CA CYS A 35 -9.84 -2.61 3.60
C CYS A 35 -10.89 -3.67 3.24
N LEU A 36 -10.48 -4.78 2.60
CA LEU A 36 -11.42 -5.85 2.22
C LEU A 36 -12.11 -6.45 3.44
N ALA A 37 -11.37 -6.68 4.52
CA ALA A 37 -11.94 -7.17 5.77
C ALA A 37 -12.97 -6.18 6.36
N ALA A 38 -12.70 -4.87 6.30
CA ALA A 38 -13.63 -3.86 6.77
C ALA A 38 -14.89 -3.78 5.88
N VAL A 39 -14.74 -3.83 4.55
CA VAL A 39 -15.89 -3.84 3.63
C VAL A 39 -16.75 -5.10 3.85
N ASP A 40 -16.15 -6.28 4.00
CA ASP A 40 -16.87 -7.51 4.31
C ASP A 40 -17.71 -7.39 5.60
N GLN A 41 -17.15 -6.77 6.65
CA GLN A 41 -17.88 -6.49 7.88
C GLN A 41 -19.04 -5.51 7.66
N GLU A 42 -18.84 -4.40 6.93
CA GLU A 42 -19.89 -3.44 6.62
C GLU A 42 -21.02 -4.09 5.78
N VAL A 43 -20.66 -4.92 4.80
CA VAL A 43 -21.62 -5.65 3.95
C VAL A 43 -22.43 -6.62 4.79
N LYS A 44 -21.81 -7.43 5.64
CA LYS A 44 -22.50 -8.33 6.57
C LYS A 44 -23.45 -7.58 7.48
N ALA A 45 -23.01 -6.44 8.04
CA ALA A 45 -23.83 -5.61 8.91
C ALA A 45 -25.03 -4.99 8.18
N SER A 46 -24.92 -4.73 6.88
CA SER A 46 -26.01 -4.16 6.08
C SER A 46 -27.18 -5.12 5.82
N GLY A 47 -26.95 -6.43 5.96
CA GLY A 47 -27.92 -7.47 5.58
C GLY A 47 -28.24 -7.52 4.09
N LYS A 48 -27.56 -6.74 3.25
CA LYS A 48 -27.74 -6.68 1.80
C LYS A 48 -26.52 -7.28 1.09
N PRO A 49 -26.71 -8.04 0.00
CA PRO A 49 -25.59 -8.51 -0.79
C PRO A 49 -24.87 -7.32 -1.44
N ALA A 50 -23.54 -7.33 -1.41
CA ALA A 50 -22.75 -6.35 -2.15
C ALA A 50 -22.81 -6.63 -3.66
N PRO A 51 -22.92 -5.60 -4.50
CA PRO A 51 -22.74 -5.75 -5.94
C PRO A 51 -21.36 -6.32 -6.29
N ALA A 52 -21.27 -7.08 -7.39
CA ALA A 52 -20.02 -7.65 -7.86
C ALA A 52 -18.94 -6.56 -8.07
N GLY A 53 -17.73 -6.82 -7.57
CA GLY A 53 -16.58 -5.92 -7.67
C GLY A 53 -16.62 -4.69 -6.74
N MET A 54 -17.66 -4.50 -5.93
CA MET A 54 -17.78 -3.33 -5.04
C MET A 54 -16.60 -3.24 -4.06
N ALA A 55 -16.24 -4.36 -3.43
CA ALA A 55 -15.17 -4.39 -2.44
C ALA A 55 -13.80 -4.11 -3.09
N ASP A 56 -13.51 -4.73 -4.23
CA ASP A 56 -12.27 -4.50 -4.97
C ASP A 56 -12.15 -3.05 -5.42
N TYR A 57 -13.20 -2.50 -6.03
CA TYR A 57 -13.21 -1.09 -6.48
C TYR A 57 -12.98 -0.13 -5.30
N THR A 58 -13.65 -0.37 -4.17
CA THR A 58 -13.51 0.49 -2.98
C THR A 58 -12.09 0.41 -2.43
N CYS A 59 -11.51 -0.78 -2.33
CA CYS A 59 -10.21 -0.97 -1.71
C CYS A 59 -9.05 -0.58 -2.62
N ASP A 60 -9.18 -0.75 -3.92
CA ASP A 60 -8.21 -0.20 -4.87
C ASP A 60 -8.23 1.33 -4.83
N CYS A 61 -9.41 1.96 -4.68
CA CYS A 61 -9.50 3.40 -4.43
C CYS A 61 -8.76 3.80 -3.14
N VAL A 62 -8.94 3.08 -2.04
CA VAL A 62 -8.27 3.39 -0.77
C VAL A 62 -6.75 3.30 -0.92
N VAL A 63 -6.23 2.26 -1.56
CA VAL A 63 -4.79 2.13 -1.85
C VAL A 63 -4.29 3.35 -2.63
N GLN A 64 -5.02 3.81 -3.65
CA GLN A 64 -4.64 4.98 -4.44
C GLN A 64 -4.66 6.29 -3.63
N GLU A 65 -5.70 6.53 -2.81
CA GLU A 65 -5.75 7.74 -1.97
C GLU A 65 -4.64 7.74 -0.91
N MET A 66 -4.29 6.58 -0.35
CA MET A 66 -3.16 6.46 0.59
C MET A 66 -1.81 6.72 -0.10
N LYS A 67 -1.61 6.25 -1.34
CA LYS A 67 -0.45 6.61 -2.18
C LYS A 67 -0.38 8.11 -2.45
N ASN A 68 -1.53 8.74 -2.64
CA ASN A 68 -1.68 10.19 -2.81
C ASN A 68 -1.60 10.96 -1.48
N ARG A 69 -1.07 10.33 -0.42
CA ARG A 69 -0.78 10.92 0.89
C ARG A 69 -2.04 11.48 1.59
N LYS A 70 -3.23 10.97 1.24
CA LYS A 70 -4.45 11.29 1.98
C LYS A 70 -4.43 10.62 3.34
N THR A 71 -5.13 11.22 4.29
CA THR A 71 -5.39 10.56 5.57
C THR A 71 -6.37 9.40 5.37
N GLN A 72 -6.37 8.44 6.30
CA GLN A 72 -7.33 7.32 6.28
C GLN A 72 -8.78 7.82 6.20
N GLU A 73 -9.12 8.86 6.95
CA GLU A 73 -10.47 9.45 6.95
C GLU A 73 -10.81 10.08 5.59
N GLN A 74 -9.89 10.82 4.98
CA GLN A 74 -10.07 11.40 3.64
C GLN A 74 -10.23 10.32 2.57
N ALA A 75 -9.41 9.27 2.63
CA ALA A 75 -9.49 8.14 1.72
C ALA A 75 -10.83 7.41 1.86
N LYS A 76 -11.25 7.12 3.10
CA LYS A 76 -12.54 6.48 3.40
C LYS A 76 -13.71 7.30 2.88
N ALA A 77 -13.79 8.59 3.22
CA ALA A 77 -14.87 9.46 2.77
C ALA A 77 -14.94 9.52 1.23
N THR A 78 -13.79 9.73 0.58
CA THR A 78 -13.70 9.82 -0.88
C THR A 78 -14.12 8.52 -1.56
N CYS A 79 -13.57 7.39 -1.11
CA CYS A 79 -13.83 6.11 -1.75
C CYS A 79 -15.25 5.60 -1.50
N LYS A 80 -15.82 5.83 -0.31
CA LYS A 80 -17.25 5.52 -0.06
C LYS A 80 -18.16 6.31 -1.00
N ALA A 81 -17.91 7.62 -1.17
CA ALA A 81 -18.70 8.44 -2.09
C ALA A 81 -18.56 7.99 -3.56
N ARG A 82 -17.33 7.65 -4.01
CA ARG A 82 -17.10 7.11 -5.36
C ARG A 82 -17.78 5.76 -5.58
N THR A 83 -17.74 4.87 -4.59
CA THR A 83 -18.40 3.56 -4.65
C THR A 83 -19.91 3.72 -4.68
N ALA A 84 -20.50 4.54 -3.81
CA ALA A 84 -21.94 4.81 -3.81
C ALA A 84 -22.41 5.32 -5.17
N LYS A 85 -21.68 6.28 -5.76
CA LYS A 85 -21.95 6.78 -7.11
C LYS A 85 -21.84 5.70 -8.19
N LYS A 86 -20.81 4.85 -8.14
CA LYS A 86 -20.58 3.81 -9.17
C LYS A 86 -21.63 2.71 -9.13
N TYR A 87 -22.10 2.35 -7.94
CA TYR A 87 -23.00 1.22 -7.70
C TYR A 87 -24.46 1.64 -7.41
N ASN A 88 -24.76 2.93 -7.42
CA ASN A 88 -26.09 3.50 -7.14
C ASN A 88 -26.63 3.08 -5.76
N LEU A 89 -25.81 3.27 -4.71
CA LEU A 89 -26.14 2.97 -3.31
C LEU A 89 -26.57 4.21 -2.54
#